data_AF-X1P7Q5-F1
#
_entry.id   AF-X1P7Q5-F1
#
_cell.length_a   1.000
_cell.length_b   1.000
_cell.length_c   1.000
_cell.angle_alpha   90.00
_cell.angle_beta   90.00
_cell.angle_gamma   90.00
#
_symmetry.space_group_name_H-M   'P 1'
#
loop_
_entity.id
_entity.type
_entity.pdbx_description
1 polymer ?
#
loop_
_entity_poly.entity_id
_entity_poly.type
_entity_poly.pdbx_seq_one_letter_code
_entity_poly.pdbx_strand_id
1 'polypeptide(L)'
;INRGIKLFDELIIAVGRSPIKNPLFTPEERVEMIAELVADIPGVSVESFDGLTVEYAAKKKANAILRGLRSLTDVQYEFKLAMTNRAVAGIETVFVMTSEEYGFTSSTLIREVASLGGNVSNLIPKNIYNRLQQQVKKNKARSTKSEIRNKYE
;
A
#
# COMPACT_ATOMS: atom_id res chain seq x y z
N ILE A 1 -10.91 2.43 2.01
CA ILE A 1 -11.31 1.61 3.18
C ILE A 1 -12.71 2.02 3.65
N ASN A 2 -12.92 3.28 4.06
CA ASN A 2 -14.23 3.78 4.54
C ASN A 2 -15.43 3.58 3.60
N ARG A 3 -15.21 3.49 2.29
CA ARG A 3 -16.27 3.13 1.33
C ARG A 3 -16.49 1.62 1.23
N GLY A 4 -15.44 0.84 1.39
CA GLY A 4 -15.50 -0.62 1.35
C GLY A 4 -16.33 -1.19 2.50
N ILE A 5 -16.15 -0.67 3.72
CA ILE A 5 -16.93 -1.08 4.90
C ILE A 5 -18.44 -0.82 4.80
N LYS A 6 -18.87 -0.03 3.82
CA LYS A 6 -20.31 0.20 3.52
C LYS A 6 -20.87 -0.79 2.50
N LEU A 7 -20.00 -1.57 1.86
CA LEU A 7 -20.32 -2.46 0.75
C LEU A 7 -20.11 -3.94 1.11
N PHE A 8 -19.32 -4.23 2.13
CA PHE A 8 -18.99 -5.59 2.57
C PHE A 8 -19.04 -5.68 4.09
N ASP A 9 -19.48 -6.83 4.60
CA ASP A 9 -19.52 -7.12 6.04
C ASP A 9 -18.11 -7.26 6.64
N GLU A 10 -17.17 -7.83 5.88
CA GLU A 10 -15.78 -8.03 6.26
C GLU A 10 -14.82 -7.54 5.18
N LEU A 11 -13.73 -6.87 5.57
CA LEU A 11 -12.66 -6.44 4.69
C LEU A 11 -11.29 -6.85 5.23
N ILE A 12 -10.53 -7.53 4.38
CA ILE A 12 -9.12 -7.85 4.64
C ILE A 12 -8.24 -6.92 3.81
N ILE A 13 -7.49 -6.04 4.47
CA ILE A 13 -6.46 -5.23 3.81
C ILE A 13 -5.23 -6.12 3.61
N ALA A 14 -5.10 -6.66 2.40
CA ALA A 14 -4.04 -7.58 2.02
C ALA A 14 -2.77 -6.84 1.56
N VAL A 15 -1.72 -6.88 2.38
CA VAL A 15 -0.41 -6.28 2.10
C VAL A 15 0.49 -7.31 1.41
N GLY A 16 0.57 -7.22 0.08
CA GLY A 16 1.45 -8.09 -0.70
C GLY A 16 2.93 -7.86 -0.37
N ARG A 17 3.67 -8.96 -0.16
CA ARG A 17 5.14 -8.96 -0.14
C ARG A 17 5.65 -8.81 -1.58
N SER A 18 5.91 -7.56 -1.97
CA SER A 18 6.44 -7.29 -3.31
C SER A 18 7.93 -7.65 -3.35
N PRO A 19 8.44 -8.29 -4.42
CA PRO A 19 9.87 -8.60 -4.59
C PRO A 19 10.72 -7.36 -4.93
N ILE A 20 10.24 -6.15 -4.61
CA ILE A 20 10.98 -4.91 -4.86
C ILE A 20 12.24 -4.93 -4.00
N LYS A 21 13.41 -4.78 -4.63
CA LYS A 21 14.67 -4.61 -3.91
C LYS A 21 14.59 -3.34 -3.06
N ASN A 22 14.77 -3.50 -1.75
CA ASN A 22 14.83 -2.43 -0.75
C ASN A 22 13.54 -1.59 -0.60
N PRO A 23 12.43 -2.17 -0.10
CA PRO A 23 11.26 -1.38 0.20
C PRO A 23 11.56 -0.40 1.35
N LEU A 24 10.98 0.80 1.29
CA LEU A 24 11.18 1.81 2.35
C LEU A 24 10.68 1.31 3.71
N PHE A 25 9.58 0.54 3.70
CA PHE A 25 9.01 -0.13 4.85
C PHE A 25 8.84 -1.62 4.56
N THR A 26 9.13 -2.46 5.52
CA THR A 26 8.89 -3.91 5.41
C THR A 26 7.39 -4.19 5.30
N PRO A 27 6.97 -5.37 4.80
CA PRO A 27 5.57 -5.80 4.86
C PRO A 27 4.99 -5.70 6.28
N GLU A 28 5.76 -6.06 7.29
CA GLU A 28 5.36 -6.05 8.70
C GLU A 28 5.15 -4.61 9.21
N GLU A 29 6.07 -3.69 8.91
CA GLU A 29 5.92 -2.27 9.23
C GLU A 29 4.69 -1.66 8.53
N ARG A 30 4.39 -2.09 7.29
CA ARG A 30 3.20 -1.66 6.55
C ARG A 30 1.91 -2.20 7.18
N VAL A 31 1.89 -3.47 7.59
CA VAL A 31 0.76 -4.06 8.30
C VAL A 31 0.50 -3.31 9.60
N GLU A 32 1.54 -3.08 10.40
CA GLU A 32 1.45 -2.34 11.68
C GLU A 32 0.88 -0.93 11.46
N MET A 33 1.43 -0.18 10.50
CA MET A 33 0.98 1.18 10.17
C MET A 33 -0.47 1.23 9.72
N ILE A 34 -0.91 0.27 8.90
CA ILE A 34 -2.30 0.22 8.43
C ILE A 34 -3.21 -0.23 9.57
N ALA A 35 -2.80 -1.21 10.38
CA ALA A 35 -3.57 -1.72 11.51
C ALA A 35 -3.86 -0.61 12.53
N GLU A 36 -2.89 0.25 12.84
CA GLU A 36 -3.11 1.44 13.68
C GLU A 36 -4.19 2.38 13.11
N LEU A 37 -4.27 2.53 11.78
CA LEU A 37 -5.21 3.44 11.11
C LEU A 37 -6.63 2.90 11.01
N VAL A 38 -6.82 1.60 11.23
CA VAL A 38 -8.12 0.92 11.09
C VAL A 38 -8.53 0.19 12.36
N ALA A 39 -7.82 0.39 13.47
CA ALA A 39 -8.01 -0.34 14.72
C ALA A 39 -9.42 -0.19 15.32
N ASP A 40 -10.05 0.95 15.07
CA ASP A 40 -11.38 1.34 15.52
C ASP A 40 -12.49 1.00 14.50
N ILE A 41 -12.16 0.36 13.38
CA ILE A 41 -13.11 0.03 12.32
C ILE A 41 -13.52 -1.45 12.42
N PRO A 42 -14.75 -1.78 12.88
CA PRO A 42 -15.20 -3.16 12.99
C PRO A 42 -15.29 -3.82 11.61
N GLY A 43 -15.00 -5.12 11.56
CA GLY A 43 -15.01 -5.89 10.32
C GLY A 43 -13.80 -5.65 9.40
N VAL A 44 -12.81 -4.86 9.82
CA VAL A 44 -11.57 -4.63 9.06
C VAL A 44 -10.39 -5.33 9.73
N SER A 45 -9.66 -6.14 8.95
CA SER A 45 -8.41 -6.75 9.37
C SER A 45 -7.28 -6.38 8.40
N VAL A 46 -6.03 -6.53 8.86
CA VAL A 46 -4.84 -6.23 8.06
C VAL A 46 -3.91 -7.41 8.14
N GLU A 47 -3.51 -7.93 6.98
CA GLU A 47 -2.63 -9.09 6.90
C GLU A 47 -1.64 -8.92 5.75
N SER A 48 -0.41 -9.40 5.96
CA SER A 48 0.53 -9.58 4.86
C SER A 48 0.38 -10.96 4.22
N PHE A 49 0.62 -11.05 2.91
CA PHE A 49 0.63 -12.33 2.22
C PHE A 49 1.78 -12.44 1.22
N ASP A 50 2.13 -13.69 0.92
CA ASP A 50 3.06 -14.10 -0.11
C ASP A 50 2.31 -14.78 -1.27
N GLY A 51 2.88 -14.73 -2.47
CA GLY A 51 2.30 -15.38 -3.65
C GLY A 51 1.25 -14.53 -4.36
N LEU A 52 0.32 -15.19 -5.04
CA LEU A 52 -0.68 -14.53 -5.88
C LEU A 52 -1.86 -14.01 -5.04
N THR A 53 -2.28 -12.78 -5.30
CA THR A 53 -3.44 -12.15 -4.62
C THR A 53 -4.69 -13.03 -4.71
N VAL A 54 -4.90 -13.68 -5.86
CA VAL A 54 -6.06 -14.54 -6.08
C VAL A 54 -6.02 -15.83 -5.25
N GLU A 55 -4.85 -16.41 -5.03
CA GLU A 55 -4.68 -17.59 -4.17
C GLU A 55 -4.91 -17.21 -2.71
N TYR A 56 -4.39 -16.05 -2.28
CA TYR A 56 -4.65 -15.52 -0.95
C TYR A 56 -6.15 -15.25 -0.72
N ALA A 57 -6.80 -14.62 -1.69
CA ALA A 57 -8.24 -14.35 -1.62
C ALA A 57 -9.06 -15.65 -1.54
N ALA A 58 -8.70 -16.67 -2.34
CA ALA A 58 -9.33 -17.99 -2.27
C ALA A 58 -9.11 -18.67 -0.91
N LYS A 59 -7.90 -18.62 -0.35
CA LYS A 59 -7.59 -19.15 0.99
C LYS A 59 -8.43 -18.49 2.09
N LYS A 60 -8.72 -17.19 1.93
CA LYS A 60 -9.58 -16.42 2.83
C LYS A 60 -11.08 -16.57 2.53
N LYS A 61 -11.44 -17.33 1.49
CA LYS A 61 -12.81 -17.49 1.01
C LYS A 61 -13.46 -16.13 0.69
N ALA A 62 -12.66 -15.16 0.25
CA ALA A 62 -13.14 -13.84 -0.10
C ALA A 62 -14.01 -13.90 -1.37
N ASN A 63 -15.15 -13.21 -1.35
CA ASN A 63 -16.07 -13.20 -2.48
C ASN A 63 -15.59 -12.29 -3.63
N ALA A 64 -14.81 -11.25 -3.32
CA ALA A 64 -14.33 -10.30 -4.31
C ALA A 64 -13.04 -9.60 -3.88
N ILE A 65 -12.33 -9.04 -4.86
CA ILE A 65 -11.22 -8.10 -4.66
C ILE A 65 -11.75 -6.69 -4.82
N LEU A 66 -11.61 -5.84 -3.80
CA LEU A 66 -11.99 -4.43 -3.85
C LEU A 66 -10.80 -3.57 -4.30
N ARG A 67 -10.96 -2.78 -5.38
CA ARG A 67 -9.92 -1.87 -5.87
C ARG A 67 -10.44 -0.44 -6.10
N GLY A 68 -9.55 0.52 -5.89
CA GLY A 68 -9.81 1.94 -6.13
C GLY A 68 -9.39 2.35 -7.54
N LEU A 69 -10.20 3.17 -8.21
CA LEU A 69 -9.86 3.79 -9.49
C LEU A 69 -9.69 5.29 -9.30
N ARG A 70 -8.51 5.84 -9.66
CA ARG A 70 -8.18 7.27 -9.47
C ARG A 70 -8.28 8.09 -10.74
N SER A 71 -8.05 7.47 -11.89
CA SER A 71 -8.05 8.13 -13.19
C SER A 71 -8.46 7.15 -14.27
N LEU A 72 -8.85 7.69 -15.44
CA LEU A 72 -9.11 6.88 -16.64
C LEU A 72 -7.87 6.07 -17.07
N THR A 73 -6.66 6.56 -16.78
CA THR A 73 -5.42 5.85 -17.08
C THR A 73 -5.21 4.61 -16.21
N ASP A 74 -5.61 4.64 -14.93
CA ASP A 74 -5.56 3.46 -14.05
C ASP A 74 -6.55 2.37 -14.51
N VAL A 75 -7.68 2.74 -15.12
CA VAL A 75 -8.74 1.80 -15.52
C VAL A 75 -8.25 0.72 -16.46
N GLN A 76 -7.44 1.05 -17.46
CA GLN A 76 -7.02 0.05 -18.46
C GLN A 76 -6.17 -1.07 -17.85
N TYR A 77 -5.25 -0.71 -16.95
CA TYR A 77 -4.42 -1.68 -16.25
C TYR A 77 -5.27 -2.52 -15.29
N GLU A 78 -6.11 -1.86 -14.49
CA GLU A 78 -6.96 -2.51 -13.50
C GLU A 78 -7.99 -3.46 -14.13
N PHE A 79 -8.54 -3.09 -15.29
CA PHE A 79 -9.48 -3.94 -16.04
C PHE A 79 -8.80 -5.21 -16.55
N LYS A 80 -7.60 -5.11 -17.12
CA LYS A 80 -6.82 -6.28 -17.54
C LYS A 80 -6.53 -7.20 -16.35
N LEU A 81 -6.10 -6.62 -15.23
CA LEU A 81 -5.80 -7.37 -14.01
C LEU A 81 -7.04 -8.10 -13.48
N ALA A 82 -8.20 -7.45 -13.46
CA ALA A 82 -9.46 -8.08 -13.04
C ALA A 82 -9.85 -9.24 -13.96
N MET A 83 -9.75 -9.08 -15.28
CA MET A 83 -10.02 -10.16 -16.23
C MET A 83 -9.07 -11.35 -16.02
N THR A 84 -7.78 -11.08 -15.84
CA THR A 84 -6.79 -12.12 -15.55
C THR A 84 -7.10 -12.85 -14.23
N ASN A 85 -7.42 -12.11 -13.17
CA ASN A 85 -7.75 -12.71 -11.87
C ASN A 85 -8.99 -13.61 -11.96
N ARG A 86 -10.03 -13.18 -12.69
CA ARG A 86 -11.23 -14.00 -12.92
C ARG A 86 -10.91 -15.24 -13.75
N ALA A 87 -10.07 -15.12 -14.79
CA ALA A 87 -9.67 -16.27 -15.60
C ALA A 87 -8.83 -17.30 -14.83
N VAL A 88 -7.97 -16.85 -13.91
CA VAL A 88 -7.08 -17.73 -13.13
C VAL A 88 -7.79 -18.38 -11.96
N ALA A 89 -8.67 -17.66 -11.25
CA ALA A 89 -9.21 -18.11 -9.97
C ALA A 89 -10.73 -17.91 -9.79
N GLY A 90 -11.43 -17.39 -10.80
CA GLY A 90 -12.88 -17.18 -10.74
C GLY A 90 -13.34 -16.09 -9.77
N ILE A 91 -12.43 -15.26 -9.26
CA ILE A 91 -12.76 -14.23 -8.26
C ILE A 91 -13.22 -12.92 -8.91
N GLU A 92 -14.30 -12.37 -8.38
CA GLU A 92 -14.85 -11.09 -8.81
C GLU A 92 -13.99 -9.91 -8.35
N THR A 93 -14.00 -8.81 -9.11
CA THR A 93 -13.33 -7.56 -8.73
C THR A 93 -14.34 -6.42 -8.73
N VAL A 94 -14.43 -5.72 -7.59
CA VAL A 94 -15.29 -4.56 -7.40
C VAL A 94 -14.44 -3.30 -7.46
N PHE A 95 -14.82 -2.36 -8.33
CA PHE A 95 -14.14 -1.08 -8.46
C PHE A 95 -14.91 0.04 -7.78
N VAL A 96 -14.18 0.88 -7.05
CA VAL A 96 -14.73 2.08 -6.41
C VAL A 96 -13.91 3.30 -6.84
N MET A 97 -14.58 4.28 -7.46
CA MET A 97 -13.94 5.55 -7.82
C MET A 97 -13.44 6.27 -6.57
N THR A 98 -12.18 6.72 -6.52
CA THR A 98 -11.67 7.49 -5.37
C THR A 98 -12.21 8.92 -5.38
N SER A 99 -12.34 9.58 -4.21
CA SER A 99 -12.64 11.01 -4.17
C SER A 99 -11.49 11.84 -4.76
N GLU A 100 -11.81 12.96 -5.41
CA GLU A 100 -10.83 13.85 -6.07
C GLU A 100 -9.75 14.36 -5.11
N GLU A 101 -10.10 14.55 -3.83
CA GLU A 101 -9.20 14.99 -2.76
C GLU A 101 -8.00 14.05 -2.54
N TYR A 102 -8.09 12.79 -2.98
CA TYR A 102 -7.01 11.79 -2.93
C TYR A 102 -6.53 11.34 -4.33
N GLY A 103 -7.00 11.98 -5.39
CA GLY A 103 -6.67 11.61 -6.78
C GLY A 103 -5.17 11.73 -7.09
N PHE A 104 -4.48 12.66 -6.44
CA PHE A 104 -3.05 12.95 -6.65
C PHE A 104 -2.11 12.23 -5.65
N THR A 105 -2.65 11.44 -4.73
CA THR A 105 -1.87 10.79 -3.67
C THR A 105 -1.17 9.54 -4.22
N SER A 106 0.14 9.63 -4.45
CA SER A 106 0.98 8.50 -4.89
C SER A 106 2.06 8.21 -3.85
N SER A 107 2.08 6.99 -3.30
CA SER A 107 3.12 6.56 -2.35
C SER A 107 4.52 6.66 -2.92
N THR A 108 4.70 6.60 -4.24
CA THR A 108 6.00 6.81 -4.88
C THR A 108 6.39 8.28 -4.82
N LEU A 109 5.51 9.18 -5.27
CA LEU A 109 5.77 10.62 -5.25
C LEU A 109 5.96 11.15 -3.83
N ILE A 110 5.15 10.72 -2.88
CA ILE A 110 5.27 11.11 -1.46
C ILE A 110 6.63 10.72 -0.90
N ARG A 111 7.11 9.50 -1.20
CA ARG A 111 8.43 9.03 -0.75
C ARG A 111 9.57 9.81 -1.40
N GLU A 112 9.43 10.16 -2.67
CA GLU A 112 10.41 10.97 -3.40
C GLU A 112 10.50 12.40 -2.85
N VAL A 113 9.35 13.08 -2.69
CA VAL A 113 9.32 14.43 -2.10
C VAL A 113 9.91 14.41 -0.68
N ALA A 114 9.55 13.41 0.13
CA ALA A 114 10.08 13.29 1.50
C ALA A 114 11.60 13.00 1.52
N SER A 115 12.14 12.20 0.60
CA SER A 115 13.58 11.91 0.55
C SER A 115 14.41 13.15 0.19
N LEU A 116 13.86 14.00 -0.68
CA LEU A 116 14.40 15.30 -1.06
C LEU A 116 14.21 16.40 -0.01
N GLY A 117 13.51 16.12 1.10
CA GLY A 117 13.31 17.05 2.21
C GLY A 117 12.06 17.93 2.10
N GLY A 118 11.18 17.66 1.13
CA GLY A 118 9.87 18.32 1.03
C GLY A 118 8.91 17.89 2.14
N ASN A 119 7.97 18.78 2.49
CA ASN A 119 6.94 18.50 3.48
C ASN A 119 5.70 17.85 2.84
N VAL A 120 5.37 16.65 3.30
CA VAL A 120 4.20 15.86 2.85
C VAL A 120 3.14 15.69 3.95
N SER A 121 3.20 16.48 5.03
CA SER A 121 2.30 16.34 6.20
C SER A 121 0.82 16.44 5.87
N ASN A 122 0.46 17.15 4.80
CA ASN A 122 -0.92 17.35 4.38
C ASN A 122 -1.44 16.23 3.46
N LEU A 123 -0.59 15.29 3.07
CA LEU A 123 -0.92 14.22 2.13
C LEU A 123 -1.09 12.85 2.80
N ILE A 124 -0.67 12.72 4.07
CA ILE A 124 -0.67 11.46 4.81
C ILE A 124 -1.04 11.68 6.28
N PRO A 125 -1.58 10.66 6.97
CA PRO A 125 -1.83 10.74 8.40
C PRO A 125 -0.55 11.03 9.21
N LYS A 126 -0.72 11.71 10.36
CA LYS A 126 0.39 12.19 11.20
C LYS A 126 1.29 11.07 11.72
N ASN A 127 0.73 9.91 12.09
CA ASN A 127 1.51 8.75 12.52
C ASN A 127 2.42 8.24 11.39
N ILE A 128 1.90 8.16 10.17
CA ILE A 128 2.66 7.76 8.97
C ILE A 128 3.73 8.79 8.64
N TYR A 129 3.42 10.08 8.73
CA TYR A 129 4.39 11.16 8.50
C TYR A 129 5.60 11.05 9.43
N ASN A 130 5.36 10.81 10.72
CA ASN A 130 6.42 10.66 11.70
C ASN A 130 7.32 9.45 11.39
N ARG A 131 6.72 8.30 11.06
CA ARG A 131 7.48 7.09 10.66
C ARG A 131 8.28 7.33 9.37
N LEU A 132 7.71 8.02 8.39
CA LEU A 132 8.38 8.40 7.13
C LEU A 132 9.62 9.27 7.38
N GLN A 133 9.51 10.31 8.21
CA GLN A 133 10.63 11.19 8.56
C GLN A 133 11.76 10.43 9.25
N GLN A 134 11.43 9.52 10.18
CA GLN A 134 12.43 8.68 10.84
C GLN A 134 13.17 7.78 9.84
N GLN A 135 12.43 7.16 8.91
CA GLN A 135 13.02 6.24 7.95
C GLN A 135 13.91 6.95 6.92
N VAL A 136 13.49 8.12 6.43
CA VAL A 136 14.31 8.96 5.54
C VAL A 136 15.62 9.36 6.22
N LYS A 137 15.59 9.75 7.50
CA LYS A 137 16.80 10.07 8.28
C LYS A 137 17.73 8.86 8.44
N LYS A 138 17.17 7.68 8.76
CA LYS A 138 17.93 6.42 8.87
C LYS A 138 18.64 6.06 7.56
N ASN A 139 17.96 6.22 6.42
CA ASN A 139 18.53 5.92 5.11
C ASN A 139 19.66 6.88 4.73
N LYS A 140 19.50 8.20 4.97
CA LYS A 140 20.59 9.17 4.77
C LYS A 140 21.83 8.82 5.59
N ALA A 141 21.65 8.46 6.87
CA ALA A 141 22.75 8.05 7.74
C ALA A 141 23.47 6.76 7.27
N ARG A 142 22.73 5.81 6.66
CA ARG A 142 23.31 4.58 6.08
C ARG A 142 24.12 4.88 4.82
N SER A 143 23.62 5.74 3.93
CA SER A 143 24.34 6.17 2.71
C SER A 143 25.65 6.89 3.03
N THR A 144 25.64 7.82 4.00
CA THR A 144 26.85 8.54 4.41
C THR A 144 27.91 7.60 5.02
N LYS A 145 27.49 6.59 5.79
CA LYS A 145 28.42 5.60 6.35
C LYS A 145 29.02 4.66 5.28
N SER A 146 28.26 4.27 4.26
CA SER A 146 28.79 3.47 3.15
C SER A 146 29.78 4.26 2.28
N GLU A 147 29.50 5.55 2.05
CA GLU A 147 30.41 6.43 1.30
C GLU A 147 31.73 6.66 2.04
N ILE A 148 31.67 6.83 3.37
CA ILE A 148 32.88 6.95 4.20
C ILE A 148 33.67 5.64 4.17
N ARG A 149 33.02 4.48 4.35
CA ARG A 149 33.71 3.18 4.36
C ARG A 149 34.39 2.86 3.02
N ASN A 150 33.73 3.12 1.89
CA ASN A 150 34.32 2.92 0.55
C ASN A 150 35.45 3.90 0.22
N LYS A 151 35.63 4.97 1.00
CA LYS A 151 36.71 5.96 0.79
C LYS A 151 38.00 5.59 1.53
N TYR A 152 37.96 4.60 2.42
CA TYR A 152 39.10 4.17 3.25
C TYR A 152 39.41 2.67 3.13
N GLU A 153 38.81 1.97 2.17
CA GLU A 153 39.20 0.64 1.67
C GLU A 153 39.86 0.81 0.28
#